data_AF-D2Y5P0-F1
#
_entry.id   AF-D2Y5P0-F1
#
_cell.length_a   1.000
_cell.length_b   1.000
_cell.length_c   1.000
_cell.angle_alpha   90.00
_cell.angle_beta   90.00
_cell.angle_gamma   90.00
#
_symmetry.space_group_name_H-M   'P 1'
#
loop_
_entity.id
_entity.type
_entity.pdbx_description
1 polymer ?
#
loop_
_entity_poly.entity_id
_entity_poly.type
_entity_poly.pdbx_seq_one_letter_code
_entity_poly.pdbx_strand_id
1 'polypeptide(L)'
;DLLKIVEDLHKQNVEFFSLSERMEVNTSSGKLMLQILASFSEFERNNIVENVFMGQTRRAQEGYYQGNLPLGYDKIPDNKHELMINQHEANIVKYIFESYAKGHGYRKMANALNHKGFVTKKGNPFSTSAIAYILSNPFYIGKIQFAKYKD
;
A
#
# COMPACT_ATOMS: atom_id res chain seq x y z
N ASP A 1 -22.53 3.09 -8.71
CA ASP A 1 -23.60 2.63 -7.81
C ASP A 1 -24.49 1.66 -8.60
N LEU A 2 -24.69 0.46 -8.07
CA LEU A 2 -25.42 -0.64 -8.72
C LEU A 2 -26.87 -0.26 -9.04
N LEU A 3 -27.52 0.47 -8.13
CA LEU A 3 -28.90 0.92 -8.31
C LEU A 3 -29.05 1.82 -9.52
N LYS A 4 -28.12 2.77 -9.67
CA LYS A 4 -28.06 3.67 -10.83
C LYS A 4 -27.87 2.90 -12.14
N ILE A 5 -27.02 1.87 -12.14
CA ILE A 5 -26.80 1.01 -13.32
C ILE A 5 -28.10 0.28 -13.69
N VAL A 6 -28.79 -0.32 -12.71
CA VAL A 6 -30.04 -1.04 -12.94
C VAL A 6 -31.16 -0.10 -13.42
N GLU A 7 -31.26 1.10 -12.85
CA GLU A 7 -32.21 2.12 -13.31
C GLU A 7 -31.93 2.59 -14.73
N ASP A 8 -30.67 2.80 -15.09
CA ASP A 8 -30.28 3.26 -16.42
C ASP A 8 -30.52 2.17 -17.49
N LEU A 9 -30.30 0.89 -17.15
CA LEU A 9 -30.68 -0.25 -18.01
C LEU A 9 -32.20 -0.30 -18.23
N HIS A 10 -32.98 -0.13 -17.16
CA HIS A 10 -34.43 -0.14 -17.24
C HIS A 10 -34.98 1.02 -18.11
N LYS A 11 -34.38 2.21 -18.04
CA LYS A 11 -34.74 3.35 -18.93
C LYS A 11 -34.50 3.03 -20.41
N GLN A 12 -33.59 2.12 -20.71
CA GLN A 12 -33.27 1.66 -22.07
C GLN A 12 -34.03 0.36 -22.45
N ASN A 13 -35.04 -0.04 -21.66
CA ASN A 13 -35.79 -1.27 -21.86
C ASN A 13 -34.92 -2.56 -21.79
N VAL A 14 -33.82 -2.51 -21.04
CA VAL A 14 -32.96 -3.65 -20.75
C VAL A 14 -33.27 -4.19 -19.36
N GLU A 15 -33.63 -5.47 -19.28
CA GLU A 15 -33.92 -6.13 -18.02
C GLU A 15 -32.64 -6.62 -17.33
N PHE A 16 -32.57 -6.39 -16.01
CA PHE A 16 -31.50 -6.92 -15.17
C PHE A 16 -32.04 -8.12 -14.39
N PHE A 17 -31.41 -9.28 -14.59
CA PHE A 17 -31.75 -10.52 -13.89
C PHE A 17 -30.53 -11.04 -13.15
N SER A 18 -30.67 -11.29 -11.84
CA SER A 18 -29.60 -11.90 -11.06
C SER A 18 -29.77 -13.41 -10.95
N LEU A 19 -28.80 -14.17 -11.47
CA LEU A 19 -28.84 -15.63 -11.50
C LEU A 19 -28.62 -16.26 -10.11
N SER A 20 -27.73 -15.68 -9.31
CA SER A 20 -27.40 -16.16 -7.96
C SER A 20 -28.58 -16.00 -7.01
N GLU A 21 -29.29 -14.87 -7.09
CA GLU A 21 -30.41 -14.54 -6.21
C GLU A 21 -31.77 -14.99 -6.80
N ARG A 22 -31.79 -15.51 -8.04
CA ARG A 22 -32.99 -15.93 -8.79
C ARG A 22 -34.14 -14.92 -8.67
N MET A 23 -33.89 -13.67 -9.05
CA MET A 23 -34.84 -12.58 -8.86
C MET A 23 -34.99 -11.66 -10.06
N GLU A 24 -36.24 -11.31 -10.34
CA GLU A 24 -36.62 -10.21 -11.22
C GLU A 24 -36.56 -8.88 -10.46
N VAL A 25 -35.65 -8.00 -10.89
CA VAL A 25 -35.32 -6.77 -10.16
C VAL A 25 -36.19 -5.58 -10.57
N ASN A 26 -37.13 -5.80 -11.50
CA ASN A 26 -38.03 -4.78 -12.04
C ASN A 26 -39.28 -4.53 -11.18
N THR A 27 -39.60 -5.45 -10.25
CA THR A 27 -40.71 -5.26 -9.30
C THR A 27 -40.31 -4.33 -8.15
N SER A 28 -41.28 -3.66 -7.51
CA SER A 28 -41.00 -2.81 -6.33
C SER A 28 -40.31 -3.58 -5.21
N SER A 29 -40.72 -4.82 -4.96
CA SER A 29 -40.08 -5.72 -3.99
C SER A 29 -38.66 -6.13 -4.42
N GLY A 30 -38.44 -6.37 -5.72
CA GLY A 30 -37.13 -6.66 -6.30
C GLY A 30 -36.15 -5.50 -6.14
N LYS A 31 -36.60 -4.27 -6.38
CA LYS A 31 -35.81 -3.04 -6.15
C LYS A 31 -35.45 -2.86 -4.68
N LEU A 32 -36.40 -3.07 -3.76
CA LEU A 32 -36.13 -3.00 -2.31
C LEU A 32 -35.09 -4.05 -1.88
N MET A 33 -35.24 -5.29 -2.35
CA MET A 33 -34.29 -6.37 -2.05
C MET A 33 -32.89 -6.05 -2.59
N LEU A 34 -32.81 -5.50 -3.82
CA LEU A 34 -31.54 -5.07 -4.41
C LEU A 34 -30.88 -3.98 -3.56
N GLN A 35 -31.64 -2.99 -3.07
CA GLN A 35 -31.12 -1.95 -2.17
C GLN A 35 -30.56 -2.55 -0.88
N ILE A 36 -31.26 -3.50 -0.27
CA ILE A 36 -30.80 -4.20 0.94
C ILE A 36 -29.51 -4.97 0.66
N LEU A 37 -29.44 -5.73 -0.43
CA LEU A 37 -28.25 -6.49 -0.81
C LEU A 37 -27.05 -5.59 -1.14
N ALA A 38 -27.28 -4.47 -1.82
CA ALA A 38 -26.26 -3.47 -2.09
C ALA A 38 -25.72 -2.89 -0.77
N SER A 39 -26.63 -2.53 0.15
CA SER A 39 -26.27 -1.97 1.46
C SER A 39 -25.50 -2.99 2.31
N PHE A 40 -25.91 -4.26 2.28
CA PHE A 40 -25.23 -5.34 2.97
C PHE A 40 -23.84 -5.61 2.39
N SER A 41 -23.70 -5.57 1.05
CA SER A 41 -22.41 -5.72 0.39
C SER A 41 -21.45 -4.59 0.73
N GLU A 42 -21.95 -3.35 0.84
CA GLU A 42 -21.18 -2.20 1.29
C GLU A 42 -20.78 -2.33 2.76
N PHE A 43 -21.70 -2.77 3.63
CA PHE A 43 -21.42 -3.06 5.03
C PHE A 43 -20.32 -4.11 5.22
N GLU A 44 -20.41 -5.25 4.52
CA GLU A 44 -19.39 -6.30 4.56
C GLU A 44 -18.03 -5.77 4.06
N ARG A 45 -18.03 -4.97 3.00
CA ARG A 45 -16.81 -4.32 2.51
C ARG A 45 -16.17 -3.44 3.57
N ASN A 46 -16.97 -2.62 4.27
CA ASN A 46 -16.48 -1.76 5.34
C ASN A 46 -15.96 -2.56 6.53
N ASN A 47 -16.67 -3.62 6.95
CA ASN A 47 -16.21 -4.54 7.98
C ASN A 47 -14.88 -5.20 7.62
N ILE A 48 -14.69 -5.64 6.37
CA ILE A 48 -13.41 -6.21 5.93
C ILE A 48 -12.30 -5.17 6.02
N VAL A 49 -12.54 -3.94 5.57
CA VAL A 49 -11.55 -2.85 5.66
C VAL A 49 -11.17 -2.57 7.11
N GLU A 50 -12.15 -2.49 8.01
CA GLU A 50 -11.94 -2.28 9.44
C GLU A 50 -11.12 -3.42 10.07
N ASN A 51 -11.52 -4.67 9.83
CA ASN A 51 -10.83 -5.85 10.34
C ASN A 51 -9.38 -5.94 9.84
N VAL A 52 -9.16 -5.68 8.56
CA VAL A 52 -7.82 -5.64 7.96
C VAL A 52 -6.97 -4.53 8.59
N PHE A 53 -7.55 -3.36 8.83
CA PHE A 53 -6.84 -2.25 9.48
C PHE A 53 -6.51 -2.55 10.95
N MET A 54 -7.44 -3.13 11.70
CA MET A 54 -7.21 -3.56 13.09
C MET A 54 -6.09 -4.60 13.15
N GLY A 55 -6.10 -5.60 12.26
CA GLY A 55 -5.04 -6.61 12.18
C GLY A 55 -3.66 -6.02 11.85
N GLN A 56 -3.59 -5.07 10.91
CA GLN A 56 -2.34 -4.37 10.60
C GLN A 56 -1.84 -3.50 11.76
N THR A 57 -2.75 -2.80 12.44
CA THR A 57 -2.44 -1.97 13.61
C THR A 57 -1.84 -2.80 14.74
N ARG A 58 -2.46 -3.93 15.05
CA ARG A 58 -1.94 -4.87 16.06
C ARG A 58 -0.54 -5.37 15.71
N ARG A 59 -0.30 -5.75 14.45
CA ARG A 59 1.03 -6.17 13.99
C ARG A 59 2.07 -5.07 14.15
N ALA A 60 1.72 -3.83 13.81
CA ALA A 60 2.63 -2.70 13.99
C ALA A 60 2.96 -2.46 15.48
N GLN A 61 1.98 -2.60 16.37
CA GLN A 61 2.18 -2.51 17.82
C GLN A 61 3.06 -3.66 18.37
N GLU A 62 2.92 -4.86 17.82
CA GLU A 62 3.77 -6.02 18.11
C GLU A 62 5.16 -5.94 17.46
N GLY A 63 5.49 -4.82 16.80
CA GLY A 63 6.82 -4.56 16.23
C GLY A 63 7.09 -5.26 14.91
N TYR A 64 6.08 -5.87 14.27
CA TYR A 64 6.25 -6.44 12.94
C TYR A 64 6.50 -5.31 11.93
N TYR A 65 7.51 -5.50 11.08
CA TYR A 65 7.70 -4.60 9.96
C TYR A 65 6.55 -4.73 8.96
N GLN A 66 5.82 -3.64 8.74
CA GLN A 66 4.72 -3.55 7.78
C GLN A 66 5.12 -2.56 6.69
N GLY A 67 5.40 -3.04 5.47
CA GLY A 67 5.69 -2.15 4.34
C GLY A 67 6.62 -2.74 3.28
N ASN A 68 7.03 -1.88 2.35
CA ASN A 68 8.07 -2.20 1.37
C ASN A 68 9.41 -2.32 2.08
N LEU A 69 10.25 -3.28 1.69
CA LEU A 69 11.58 -3.41 2.29
C LEU A 69 12.39 -2.11 2.12
N PRO A 70 13.00 -1.60 3.19
CA PRO A 70 13.95 -0.52 3.10
C PRO A 70 15.23 -1.02 2.41
N LEU A 71 15.86 -0.14 1.62
CA LEU A 71 17.20 -0.42 1.08
C LEU A 71 18.16 -0.68 2.26
N GLY A 72 19.02 -1.69 2.16
CA GLY A 72 19.93 -2.09 3.24
C GLY A 72 19.44 -3.29 4.03
N TYR A 73 18.24 -3.81 3.75
CA TYR A 73 17.60 -4.86 4.52
C TYR A 73 16.92 -5.89 3.63
N ASP A 74 16.97 -7.15 4.05
CA ASP A 74 16.31 -8.31 3.45
C ASP A 74 15.35 -8.97 4.43
N LYS A 75 14.37 -9.72 3.90
CA LYS A 75 13.49 -10.54 4.74
C LYS A 75 14.30 -11.72 5.27
N ILE A 76 14.05 -12.07 6.52
CA ILE A 76 14.50 -13.34 7.07
C ILE A 76 13.46 -14.39 6.66
N PRO A 77 13.86 -15.52 6.06
CA PRO A 77 12.94 -16.64 5.84
C PRO A 77 12.26 -17.04 7.15
N ASP A 78 10.94 -17.23 7.11
CA ASP A 78 10.11 -17.66 8.25
C ASP A 78 10.05 -16.72 9.47
N ASN A 79 10.79 -15.60 9.48
CA ASN A 79 10.68 -14.55 10.50
C ASN A 79 10.07 -13.28 9.90
N LYS A 80 8.85 -12.95 10.35
CA LYS A 80 8.10 -11.77 9.91
C LYS A 80 8.32 -10.55 10.81
N HIS A 81 8.96 -10.73 11.96
CA HIS A 81 9.24 -9.67 12.92
C HIS A 81 10.50 -8.89 12.54
N GLU A 82 11.55 -9.60 12.14
CA GLU A 82 12.89 -9.02 11.96
C GLU A 82 13.31 -8.98 10.50
N LEU A 83 14.22 -8.04 10.21
CA LEU A 83 14.87 -7.91 8.90
C LEU A 83 16.38 -8.15 9.07
N MET A 84 16.97 -8.82 8.09
CA MET A 84 18.42 -9.05 8.03
C MET A 84 19.09 -7.89 7.33
N ILE A 85 20.26 -7.45 7.82
CA ILE A 85 21.05 -6.43 7.13
C ILE A 85 21.66 -7.01 5.86
N ASN A 86 21.37 -6.37 4.73
CA ASN A 86 22.09 -6.59 3.48
C ASN A 86 23.31 -5.65 3.45
N GLN A 87 24.51 -6.19 3.70
CA GLN A 87 25.71 -5.37 3.85
C GLN A 87 26.04 -4.54 2.60
N HIS A 88 25.80 -5.10 1.40
CA HIS A 88 26.03 -4.39 0.15
C HIS A 88 25.12 -3.16 0.03
N GLU A 89 23.81 -3.34 0.24
CA GLU A 89 22.86 -2.24 0.19
C GLU A 89 23.03 -1.26 1.38
N ALA A 90 23.41 -1.75 2.55
CA ALA A 90 23.62 -0.93 3.75
C ALA A 90 24.75 0.09 3.54
N ASN A 91 25.80 -0.29 2.80
CA ASN A 91 26.86 0.63 2.40
C ASN A 91 26.35 1.77 1.50
N ILE A 92 25.35 1.51 0.66
CA ILE A 92 24.70 2.54 -0.17
C ILE A 92 23.95 3.52 0.73
N VAL A 93 23.17 3.02 1.69
CA VAL A 93 22.45 3.85 2.66
C VAL A 93 23.43 4.71 3.46
N LYS A 94 24.50 4.11 3.98
CA LYS A 94 25.55 4.82 4.73
C LYS A 94 26.17 5.94 3.90
N TYR A 95 26.51 5.65 2.63
CA TYR A 95 27.03 6.65 1.71
C TYR A 95 26.07 7.84 1.50
N ILE A 96 24.75 7.58 1.42
CA ILE A 96 23.73 8.63 1.27
C ILE A 96 23.74 9.55 2.49
N PHE A 97 23.67 8.99 3.71
CA PHE A 97 23.66 9.79 4.94
C PHE A 97 24.97 10.57 5.13
N GLU A 98 26.12 9.94 4.90
CA GLU A 98 27.43 10.61 4.99
C GLU A 98 27.59 11.72 3.95
N SER A 99 27.13 11.50 2.72
CA SER A 99 27.17 12.50 1.67
C SER A 99 26.26 13.69 1.98
N TYR A 100 25.07 13.43 2.52
CA TYR A 100 24.15 14.47 2.95
C TYR A 100 24.72 15.30 4.10
N ALA A 101 25.34 14.65 5.10
CA ALA A 101 26.04 15.32 6.20
C ALA A 101 27.19 16.22 5.72
N LYS A 102 27.81 15.89 4.58
CA LYS A 102 28.83 16.72 3.89
C LYS A 102 28.24 17.85 3.05
N GLY A 103 26.92 18.06 3.06
CA GLY A 103 26.24 19.11 2.30
C GLY A 103 25.99 18.78 0.83
N HIS A 104 26.11 17.52 0.41
CA HIS A 104 25.75 17.15 -0.96
C HIS A 104 24.23 17.21 -1.17
N GLY A 105 23.82 17.83 -2.29
CA GLY A 105 22.41 17.84 -2.71
C GLY A 105 21.94 16.49 -3.29
N TYR A 106 20.63 16.26 -3.28
CA TYR A 106 20.01 14.99 -3.70
C TYR A 106 20.40 14.56 -5.11
N ARG A 107 20.44 15.50 -6.07
CA ARG A 107 20.80 15.20 -7.47
C ARG A 107 22.25 14.72 -7.60
N LYS A 108 23.17 15.29 -6.81
CA LYS A 108 24.58 14.89 -6.79
C LYS A 108 24.72 13.44 -6.30
N MET A 109 24.04 13.10 -5.21
CA MET A 109 24.06 11.74 -4.65
C MET A 109 23.42 10.72 -5.60
N ALA A 110 22.25 11.02 -6.17
CA ALA A 110 21.59 10.15 -7.14
C ALA A 110 22.49 9.86 -8.35
N ASN A 111 23.08 10.89 -8.95
CA ASN A 111 23.98 10.74 -10.09
C ASN A 111 25.22 9.91 -9.73
N ALA A 112 25.83 10.15 -8.56
CA ALA A 112 26.99 9.41 -8.11
C ALA A 112 26.70 7.91 -7.91
N LEU A 113 25.53 7.58 -7.35
CA LEU A 113 25.10 6.18 -7.18
C LEU A 113 24.82 5.51 -8.52
N ASN A 114 24.09 6.18 -9.41
CA ASN A 114 23.78 5.65 -10.74
C ASN A 114 25.03 5.43 -11.58
N HIS A 115 26.00 6.36 -11.53
CA HIS A 115 27.27 6.21 -12.24
C HIS A 115 28.10 5.02 -11.74
N LYS A 116 27.96 4.67 -10.45
CA LYS A 116 28.57 3.47 -9.85
C LYS A 116 27.79 2.18 -10.12
N GLY A 117 26.68 2.24 -10.86
CA GLY A 117 25.84 1.08 -11.19
C GLY A 117 24.92 0.63 -10.06
N PHE A 118 24.75 1.43 -9.00
CA PHE A 118 23.84 1.08 -7.91
C PHE A 118 22.39 1.34 -8.28
N VAL A 119 21.50 0.50 -7.76
CA VAL A 119 20.05 0.57 -7.96
C VAL A 119 19.30 0.59 -6.63
N THR A 120 18.07 1.08 -6.67
CA THR A 120 17.13 1.03 -5.55
C THR A 120 16.71 -0.42 -5.24
N LYS A 121 16.02 -0.65 -4.12
CA LYS A 121 15.53 -1.98 -3.72
C LYS A 121 14.67 -2.67 -4.80
N LYS A 122 14.00 -1.89 -5.64
CA LYS A 122 13.16 -2.39 -6.76
C LYS A 122 13.93 -2.52 -8.08
N GLY A 123 15.24 -2.32 -8.11
CA GLY A 123 16.07 -2.40 -9.31
C GLY A 123 16.04 -1.14 -10.20
N ASN A 124 15.38 -0.06 -9.78
CA ASN A 124 15.34 1.19 -10.55
C ASN A 124 16.57 2.07 -10.27
N PRO A 125 16.98 2.95 -11.20
CA PRO A 125 17.95 4.01 -10.94
C PRO A 125 17.51 4.92 -9.79
N PHE A 126 18.48 5.49 -9.06
CA PHE A 126 18.20 6.47 -8.01
C PHE A 126 17.73 7.79 -8.61
N SER A 127 16.57 8.26 -8.13
CA SER A 127 16.05 9.62 -8.37
C SER A 127 16.29 10.51 -7.15
N THR A 128 16.11 11.82 -7.31
CA THR A 128 16.12 12.75 -6.17
C THR A 128 15.05 12.42 -5.12
N SER A 129 13.88 11.95 -5.55
CA SER A 129 12.80 11.50 -4.66
C SER A 129 13.19 10.23 -3.88
N ALA A 130 13.89 9.29 -4.49
CA ALA A 130 14.39 8.10 -3.80
C ALA A 130 15.39 8.47 -2.69
N ILE A 131 16.31 9.40 -2.97
CA ILE A 131 17.27 9.91 -1.98
C ILE A 131 16.55 10.62 -0.84
N ALA A 132 15.60 11.51 -1.15
CA ALA A 132 14.81 12.22 -0.14
C ALA A 132 13.99 11.25 0.73
N TYR A 133 13.42 10.20 0.12
CA TYR A 133 12.72 9.15 0.84
C TYR A 133 13.64 8.44 1.83
N ILE A 134 14.85 8.03 1.41
CA ILE A 134 15.82 7.35 2.29
C ILE A 134 16.21 8.24 3.48
N LEU A 135 16.55 9.50 3.22
CA LEU A 135 16.98 10.44 4.28
C LEU A 135 15.87 10.79 5.27
N SER A 136 14.61 10.80 4.83
CA SER A 136 13.45 11.12 5.68
C SER A 136 12.77 9.90 6.30
N ASN A 137 13.21 8.69 5.96
CA ASN A 137 12.59 7.47 6.45
C ASN A 137 13.03 7.18 7.90
N PRO A 138 12.11 7.23 8.88
CA PRO A 138 12.43 7.02 10.29
C PRO A 138 12.86 5.59 10.61
N PHE A 139 12.72 4.66 9.66
CA PHE A 139 13.23 3.30 9.79
C PHE A 139 14.74 3.27 10.06
N TYR A 140 15.51 4.14 9.40
CA TYR A 140 16.98 4.19 9.56
C TYR A 140 17.45 4.72 10.92
N ILE A 141 16.52 5.17 11.78
CA ILE A 141 16.78 5.52 13.18
C ILE A 141 16.03 4.57 14.14
N GLY A 142 15.63 3.39 13.67
CA GLY A 142 15.01 2.34 14.50
C GLY A 142 13.52 2.52 14.78
N LYS A 143 12.80 3.35 14.02
CA LYS A 143 11.36 3.57 14.20
C LYS A 143 10.55 2.98 13.04
N ILE A 144 9.56 2.17 13.36
CA ILE A 144 8.59 1.66 12.38
C ILE A 144 7.48 2.71 12.22
N GLN A 145 7.20 3.09 10.98
CA GLN A 145 6.10 4.01 10.66
C GLN A 145 4.92 3.22 10.10
N PHE A 146 3.75 3.37 10.73
CA PHE A 146 2.49 2.78 10.30
C PHE A 146 1.44 3.88 10.08
N ALA A 147 0.53 3.68 9.11
CA ALA A 147 -0.61 4.55 8.82
C ALA A 147 -0.29 6.06 8.62
N LYS A 148 0.87 6.41 8.02
CA LYS A 148 1.33 7.81 7.85
C LYS A 148 0.32 8.76 7.19
N TYR A 149 -0.47 8.27 6.23
CA TYR A 149 -1.38 9.07 5.41
C TYR A 149 -2.85 8.86 5.78
N LYS A 150 -3.11 8.32 6.97
CA LYS A 150 -4.47 8.17 7.47
C LYS A 150 -4.76 9.39 8.35
N ASP A 151 -5.78 10.16 7.97
CA ASP A 151 -6.37 11.20 8.82
C ASP A 151 -7.07 10.57 10.04
#